data_AF-A0A9E0RVX4-F1
#
_entry.id   AF-A0A9E0RVX4-F1
#
_cell.length_a   1.000
_cell.length_b   1.000
_cell.length_c   1.000
_cell.angle_alpha   90.00
_cell.angle_beta   90.00
_cell.angle_gamma   90.00
#
_symmetry.space_group_name_H-M   'P 1'
#
loop_
_entity.id
_entity.type
_entity.pdbx_description
1 polymer ?
#
loop_
_entity_poly.entity_id
_entity_poly.type
_entity_poly.pdbx_seq_one_letter_code
_entity_poly.pdbx_strand_id
1 'polypeptide(L)' 'MSGAIIHHVTVAAAHDGVAELIVTLQFNNGGQSLVTLDEHATRHLLKSCGTEDPEALKGVGWEHVRDALAAASARYQTTN' A
#
# COMPACT_ATOMS: atom_id res chain seq x y z
N MET A 1 15.24 -13.67 2.77
CA MET A 1 14.40 -12.59 2.23
C MET A 1 14.11 -11.62 3.36
N SER A 2 14.91 -10.58 3.49
CA SER A 2 14.81 -9.61 4.59
C SER A 2 14.16 -8.34 4.04
N GLY A 3 12.87 -8.44 3.72
CA GLY A 3 12.07 -7.30 3.25
C GLY A 3 11.34 -6.60 4.40
N ALA A 4 10.92 -5.36 4.20
CA ALA A 4 10.01 -4.71 5.13
C ALA A 4 8.62 -5.35 5.07
N ILE A 5 7.90 -5.37 6.19
CA ILE A 5 6.52 -5.84 6.27
C ILE A 5 5.60 -4.71 6.69
N ILE A 6 4.32 -4.79 6.31
CA ILE A 6 3.31 -3.87 6.81
C ILE A 6 3.07 -4.16 8.31
N HIS A 7 3.39 -3.19 9.16
CA HIS A 7 3.19 -3.28 10.60
C HIS A 7 1.88 -2.62 11.04
N HIS A 8 1.53 -1.49 10.42
CA HIS A 8 0.34 -0.73 10.75
C HIS A 8 -0.34 -0.20 9.49
N VAL A 9 -1.65 -0.04 9.57
CA VAL A 9 -2.50 0.42 8.46
C VAL A 9 -3.47 1.46 9.00
N THR A 10 -3.63 2.57 8.29
CA THR A 10 -4.54 3.65 8.67
C THR A 10 -5.25 4.16 7.43
N VAL A 11 -6.57 4.31 7.50
CA VAL A 11 -7.34 4.99 6.44
C VAL A 11 -7.42 6.47 6.79
N ALA A 12 -7.01 7.32 5.86
CA ALA A 12 -7.07 8.78 5.99
C ALA A 12 -7.95 9.39 4.89
N ALA A 13 -8.57 10.54 5.19
CA ALA A 13 -9.23 11.32 4.16
C ALA A 13 -8.19 12.14 3.37
N ALA A 14 -8.13 11.97 2.06
CA ALA A 14 -7.31 12.79 1.18
C ALA A 14 -7.95 14.17 0.98
N HIS A 15 -7.14 15.11 0.47
CA HIS A 15 -7.53 16.52 0.28
C HIS A 15 -8.78 16.71 -0.59
N ASP A 16 -9.04 15.81 -1.55
CA ASP A 16 -10.19 15.88 -2.46
C ASP A 16 -11.39 15.03 -2.04
N GLY A 17 -11.41 14.53 -0.79
CA GLY A 17 -12.50 13.69 -0.28
C GLY A 17 -12.43 12.22 -0.69
N VAL A 18 -11.34 11.81 -1.33
CA VAL A 18 -11.04 10.40 -1.64
C VAL A 18 -10.34 9.76 -0.45
N ALA A 19 -10.66 8.51 -0.10
CA ALA A 19 -9.95 7.80 0.95
C ALA A 19 -8.55 7.36 0.48
N GLU A 20 -7.54 7.62 1.29
CA GLU A 20 -6.17 7.13 1.12
C GLU A 20 -5.84 6.10 2.20
N LEU A 21 -5.00 5.14 1.83
CA LEU A 21 -4.49 4.15 2.77
C LEU A 21 -3.04 4.46 3.09
N ILE A 22 -2.73 4.67 4.36
CA ILE A 22 -1.36 4.85 4.84
C ILE A 22 -0.91 3.53 5.47
N VAL A 23 0.16 2.93 4.93
CA VAL A 23 0.79 1.74 5.49
C VAL A 23 2.12 2.12 6.13
N THR A 24 2.34 1.61 7.35
CA THR A 24 3.63 1.70 8.03
C THR A 24 4.39 0.42 7.80
N LEU A 25 5.50 0.51 7.10
CA LEU A 25 6.42 -0.61 6.88
C LEU A 25 7.42 -0.67 8.01
N GLN A 26 7.69 -1.87 8.51
CA GLN A 26 8.73 -2.15 9.49
C GLN A 26 9.81 -3.00 8.83
N PHE A 27 11.05 -2.51 8.87
CA PHE A 27 12.23 -3.22 8.42
C PHE A 27 12.86 -4.00 9.58
N ASN A 28 13.60 -5.06 9.26
CA ASN A 28 14.26 -5.92 10.26
C ASN A 28 15.29 -5.18 11.13
N ASN A 29 15.82 -4.04 10.66
CA ASN A 29 16.74 -3.19 11.44
C ASN A 29 16.00 -2.26 12.43
N GLY A 30 14.68 -2.41 12.59
CA GLY A 30 13.85 -1.53 13.42
C GLY A 30 13.44 -0.23 12.73
N GLY A 31 13.92 0.03 11.52
CA GLY A 31 13.50 1.18 10.71
C GLY A 31 12.02 1.08 10.34
N GLN A 32 11.36 2.23 10.25
CA GLN A 32 9.99 2.33 9.77
C GLN A 32 9.89 3.29 8.59
N SER A 33 8.93 3.06 7.70
CA SER A 33 8.61 3.98 6.61
C SER A 33 7.12 4.04 6.39
N LEU A 34 6.61 5.25 6.20
CA LEU A 34 5.21 5.50 5.88
C LEU A 34 5.05 5.57 4.37
N VAL A 35 4.08 4.84 3.85
CA VAL A 35 3.76 4.83 2.42
C VAL A 35 2.27 5.08 2.26
N THR A 36 1.93 6.14 1.53
CA THR A 36 0.55 6.48 1.19
C THR A 36 0.19 5.82 -0.13
N LEU A 37 -0.93 5.10 -0.14
CA LEU A 37 -1.55 4.52 -1.31
C LEU A 37 -2.82 5.29 -1.62
N ASP A 38 -2.97 5.69 -2.88
CA ASP A 38 -4.24 6.19 -3.40
C ASP A 38 -5.27 5.05 -3.51
N GLU A 39 -6.51 5.41 -3.85
CA GLU A 39 -7.62 4.46 -3.98
C GLU A 39 -7.35 3.31 -4.97
N HIS A 40 -6.66 3.56 -6.10
CA HIS A 40 -6.33 2.52 -7.06
C HIS A 40 -5.24 1.59 -6.53
N ALA A 41 -4.16 2.13 -6.00
CA ALA A 41 -3.10 1.33 -5.39
C ALA A 41 -3.64 0.49 -4.23
N THR A 42 -4.50 1.07 -3.39
CA THR A 42 -5.19 0.39 -2.29
C THR A 42 -6.03 -0.79 -2.78
N ARG A 43 -6.91 -0.57 -3.77
CA ARG A 43 -7.72 -1.65 -4.35
C ARG A 43 -6.88 -2.75 -4.96
N HIS A 44 -5.80 -2.39 -5.65
CA HIS A 44 -4.92 -3.38 -6.26
C HIS A 44 -4.19 -4.22 -5.20
N LEU A 45 -3.73 -3.59 -4.13
CA LEU A 45 -3.10 -4.28 -3.00
C LEU A 45 -4.06 -5.26 -2.32
N LEU A 46 -5.26 -4.79 -1.95
CA LEU A 46 -6.33 -5.60 -1.35
C LEU A 46 -6.69 -6.80 -2.22
N LYS A 47 -6.92 -6.56 -3.52
CA LYS A 47 -7.22 -7.62 -4.49
C LYS A 47 -6.07 -8.63 -4.63
N SER A 48 -4.81 -8.16 -4.68
CA SER A 48 -3.66 -9.04 -4.77
C SER A 48 -3.46 -9.89 -3.51
N CYS A 49 -3.87 -9.37 -2.35
CA CYS A 49 -3.83 -10.09 -1.08
C CYS A 49 -5.09 -10.93 -0.82
N GLY A 50 -6.10 -10.85 -1.71
CA GLY A 50 -7.36 -11.58 -1.58
C GLY A 50 -8.20 -11.17 -0.37
N THR A 51 -8.04 -9.93 0.11
CA THR A 51 -8.78 -9.40 1.28
C THR A 51 -9.49 -8.10 0.91
N GLU A 52 -10.63 -7.84 1.55
CA GLU A 52 -11.33 -6.55 1.49
C GLU A 52 -11.10 -5.72 2.77
N ASP A 53 -10.49 -6.33 3.80
CA ASP A 53 -10.15 -5.69 5.06
C ASP A 53 -8.71 -5.16 5.04
N PRO A 54 -8.48 -3.83 5.16
CA PRO A 54 -7.15 -3.26 5.24
C PRO A 54 -6.33 -3.76 6.43
N GLU A 55 -6.95 -4.13 7.55
CA GLU A 55 -6.24 -4.63 8.73
C GLU A 55 -5.58 -5.99 8.46
N ALA A 56 -6.13 -6.78 7.53
CA ALA A 56 -5.57 -8.06 7.10
C ALA A 56 -4.28 -7.91 6.27
N LEU A 57 -3.89 -6.68 5.90
CA LEU A 57 -2.62 -6.40 5.22
C LEU A 57 -1.42 -6.44 6.18
N LYS A 58 -1.64 -6.44 7.50
CA LYS A 58 -0.55 -6.55 8.48
C LYS A 58 0.22 -7.86 8.29
N GLY A 59 1.54 -7.77 8.21
CA GLY A 59 2.43 -8.90 7.94
C GLY A 59 2.70 -9.16 6.46
N VAL A 60 1.99 -8.50 5.53
CA VAL A 60 2.28 -8.57 4.09
C VAL A 60 3.62 -7.88 3.79
N GLY A 61 4.39 -8.45 2.86
CA GLY A 61 5.69 -7.93 2.44
C GLY A 61 5.59 -6.67 1.57
N TRP A 62 6.60 -5.81 1.66
CA TRP A 62 6.74 -4.57 0.88
C TRP A 62 6.59 -4.77 -0.64
N GLU A 63 6.98 -5.92 -1.17
CA GLU A 63 6.85 -6.24 -2.59
C GLU A 63 5.42 -6.06 -3.11
N HIS A 64 4.41 -6.42 -2.32
CA HIS A 64 3.01 -6.23 -2.70
C HIS A 64 2.62 -4.75 -2.77
N VAL A 65 3.12 -3.94 -1.82
CA VAL A 65 2.89 -2.48 -1.81
C VAL A 65 3.57 -1.83 -3.01
N ARG A 66 4.82 -2.20 -3.29
CA ARG A 66 5.56 -1.74 -4.48
C ARG A 66 4.83 -2.08 -5.78
N ASP A 67 4.36 -3.31 -5.92
CA ASP A 67 3.70 -3.77 -7.14
C ASP A 67 2.34 -3.06 -7.32
N ALA A 68 1.61 -2.80 -6.23
CA ALA A 68 0.39 -1.99 -6.26
C ALA A 68 0.65 -0.54 -6.68
N LEU A 69 1.71 0.10 -6.17
CA LEU A 69 2.12 1.45 -6.58
C LEU A 69 2.54 1.49 -8.05
N ALA A 70 3.27 0.48 -8.53
CA ALA A 70 3.66 0.38 -9.92
C ALA A 70 2.43 0.26 -10.84
N ALA A 71 1.46 -0.57 -10.47
CA ALA A 71 0.20 -0.72 -11.20
C ALA A 71 -0.61 0.58 -11.25
N ALA A 72 -0.69 1.32 -10.14
CA ALA A 72 -1.34 2.63 -10.10
C ALA A 72 -0.61 3.67 -10.97
N SER A 73 0.72 3.69 -10.96
CA SER A 73 1.54 4.59 -11.78
C SER A 73 1.42 4.31 -13.29
N ALA A 74 1.37 3.03 -13.69
CA ALA A 74 1.25 2.63 -15.09
C ALA A 74 0.00 3.21 -15.78
N ARG A 75 -1.06 3.51 -15.02
CA ARG A 75 -2.26 4.20 -15.53
C ARG A 75 -1.95 5.57 -16.13
N TYR A 76 -1.02 6.31 -15.54
CA TYR A 76 -0.60 7.62 -16.04
C TYR A 76 0.39 7.53 -17.20
N GLN A 77 1.08 6.40 -17.35
CA GLN A 77 2.02 6.16 -18.44
C GLN A 77 1.34 5.80 -19.76
N THR A 78 0.07 5.36 -19.73
CA THR A 78 -0.69 4.93 -20.92
C THR A 78 -1.46 6.07 -21.58
N THR A 79 -1.32 7.32 -21.11
CA THR A 79 -1.91 8.48 -21.80
C THR A 79 -0.98 8.92 -22.94
N ASN A 80 -1.20 8.35 -24.13
CA ASN A 80 -0.71 8.87 -25.40
C ASN A 80 -1.85 8.86 -26.42
#